data_AF-D3K8R8-F1
#
_entry.id   AF-D3K8R8-F1
#
_cell.length_a   1.000
_cell.length_b   1.000
_cell.length_c   1.000
_cell.angle_alpha   90.00
_cell.angle_beta   90.00
_cell.angle_gamma   90.00
#
_symmetry.space_group_name_H-M   'P 1'
#
loop_
_entity.id
_entity.type
_entity.pdbx_description
1 polymer ?
#
loop_
_entity_poly.entity_id
_entity_poly.type
_entity_poly.pdbx_seq_one_letter_code
_entity_poly.pdbx_strand_id
1 'polypeptide(L)'
;SGSMLLERLDGARTLASVDDDDMAMGILAGLHARLVALPAPPGLRGLGDVAAAMLEQVPQAVAQLTDPADRHLLRGWASAVAGLADDPGDRLLHWDLHYDNVLAAQREPWLAIDPEPLAGDPGFDLWPALDSRWDDVVVAQGEPLRVVRRRFDLLTEALGLDRARAAGWTLGRLLQNAL
;
A
#
# COMPACT_ATOMS: atom_id res chain seq x y z
N SER A 1 14.59 15.17 22.67
CA SER A 1 14.58 13.71 22.40
C SER A 1 13.31 13.15 23.02
N GLY A 2 12.55 12.36 22.26
CA GLY A 2 11.48 11.53 22.81
C GLY A 2 12.01 10.11 22.96
N SER A 3 11.88 9.51 24.13
CA SER A 3 12.01 8.06 24.28
C SER A 3 10.62 7.45 24.38
N MET A 4 10.42 6.31 23.74
CA MET A 4 9.17 5.57 23.78
C MET A 4 9.43 4.20 24.40
N LEU A 5 8.52 3.76 25.27
CA LEU A 5 8.49 2.39 25.77
C LEU A 5 7.42 1.64 24.98
N LEU A 6 7.84 0.66 24.20
CA LEU A 6 6.98 -0.21 23.40
C LEU A 6 7.00 -1.64 23.96
N GLU A 7 5.95 -2.40 23.69
CA GLU A 7 5.97 -3.83 23.97
C GLU A 7 7.03 -4.53 23.11
N ARG A 8 7.63 -5.59 23.65
CA ARG A 8 8.64 -6.37 22.92
C ARG A 8 7.94 -7.35 21.98
N LEU A 9 8.29 -7.28 20.70
CA LEU A 9 7.80 -8.16 19.64
C LEU A 9 8.79 -9.30 19.36
N ASP A 10 8.31 -10.35 18.68
CA ASP A 10 9.17 -11.41 18.15
C ASP A 10 9.68 -11.05 16.75
N GLY A 11 10.85 -10.40 16.71
CA GLY A 11 11.48 -9.96 15.46
C GLY A 11 11.94 -11.09 14.53
N ALA A 12 11.92 -12.35 14.97
CA ALA A 12 12.22 -13.50 14.12
C ALA A 12 10.97 -14.07 13.42
N ARG A 13 9.78 -13.56 13.76
CA ARG A 13 8.50 -14.06 13.25
C ARG A 13 7.69 -12.92 12.65
N THR A 14 7.98 -12.64 11.39
CA THR A 14 7.17 -11.75 10.55
C THR A 14 5.96 -12.49 9.99
N LEU A 15 4.97 -11.76 9.48
CA LEU A 15 3.83 -12.36 8.80
C LEU A 15 4.25 -13.11 7.52
N ALA A 16 5.45 -12.81 6.98
CA ALA A 16 6.01 -13.53 5.85
C ALA A 16 6.30 -15.01 6.17
N SER A 17 6.41 -15.37 7.45
CA SER A 17 6.56 -16.77 7.89
C SER A 17 5.26 -17.58 7.86
N VAL A 18 4.13 -16.98 7.49
CA VAL A 18 2.85 -17.68 7.32
C VAL A 18 2.77 -18.24 5.90
N ASP A 19 2.70 -19.57 5.77
CA ASP A 19 2.74 -20.25 4.46
C ASP A 19 1.49 -20.00 3.61
N ASP A 20 0.31 -19.92 4.24
CA ASP A 20 -0.95 -19.66 3.56
C ASP A 20 -1.12 -18.17 3.26
N ASP A 21 -1.05 -17.81 1.98
CA ASP A 21 -1.11 -16.42 1.53
C ASP A 21 -2.46 -15.75 1.78
N ASP A 22 -3.57 -16.48 1.64
CA ASP A 22 -4.91 -15.92 1.90
C ASP A 22 -5.06 -15.63 3.41
N MET A 23 -4.52 -16.49 4.27
CA MET A 23 -4.47 -16.28 5.72
C MET A 23 -3.59 -15.08 6.08
N ALA A 24 -2.38 -15.01 5.53
CA ALA A 24 -1.47 -13.88 5.76
C ALA A 24 -2.09 -12.56 5.29
N MET A 25 -2.63 -12.54 4.06
CA MET A 25 -3.29 -11.37 3.50
C MET A 25 -4.52 -10.96 4.32
N GLY A 26 -5.32 -11.91 4.81
CA GLY A 26 -6.45 -11.63 5.70
C GLY A 26 -6.03 -11.00 7.03
N ILE A 27 -4.93 -11.46 7.64
CA ILE A 27 -4.37 -10.84 8.86
C ILE A 27 -3.91 -9.41 8.58
N LEU A 28 -3.15 -9.19 7.50
CA LEU A 28 -2.69 -7.86 7.11
C LEU A 28 -3.88 -6.94 6.81
N ALA A 29 -4.87 -7.41 6.06
CA ALA A 29 -6.06 -6.64 5.73
C ALA A 29 -6.84 -6.23 6.99
N GLY A 30 -6.93 -7.11 8.00
CA GLY A 30 -7.52 -6.78 9.29
C GLY A 30 -6.74 -5.72 10.08
N LEU A 31 -5.41 -5.74 10.02
CA LEU A 31 -4.57 -4.67 10.58
C LEU A 31 -4.79 -3.34 9.85
N HIS A 32 -4.81 -3.40 8.52
CA HIS A 32 -5.01 -2.24 7.65
C HIS A 32 -6.38 -1.60 7.88
N ALA A 33 -7.46 -2.41 7.94
CA ALA A 33 -8.82 -1.95 8.23
C ALA A 33 -8.93 -1.17 9.54
N ARG A 34 -8.16 -1.55 10.58
CA ARG A 34 -8.13 -0.83 11.86
C ARG A 34 -7.45 0.53 11.77
N LEU A 35 -6.40 0.67 10.95
CA LEU A 35 -5.72 1.95 10.74
C LEU A 35 -6.63 2.93 10.00
N VAL A 36 -7.23 2.48 8.90
CA VAL A 36 -8.04 3.35 8.01
C VAL A 36 -9.44 3.64 8.54
N ALA A 37 -9.86 2.98 9.63
CA ALA A 37 -11.11 3.28 10.32
C ALA A 37 -11.11 4.67 10.98
N LEU A 38 -9.92 5.25 11.21
CA LEU A 38 -9.76 6.55 11.84
C LEU A 38 -9.29 7.61 10.82
N PRO A 39 -9.76 8.87 10.93
CA PRO A 39 -9.13 9.96 10.22
C PRO A 39 -7.70 10.16 10.70
N ALA A 40 -6.84 10.61 9.80
CA ALA A 40 -5.47 10.98 10.11
C ALA A 40 -5.44 12.15 11.13
N PRO A 41 -4.57 12.08 12.15
CA PRO A 41 -4.35 13.21 13.05
C PRO A 41 -3.90 14.47 12.30
N PRO A 42 -4.23 15.67 12.82
CA PRO A 42 -3.81 16.92 12.21
C PRO A 42 -2.28 17.05 12.21
N GLY A 43 -1.74 17.65 11.14
CA GLY A 43 -0.30 17.89 10.99
C GLY A 43 0.47 16.79 10.26
N LEU A 44 -0.19 15.68 9.89
CA LEU A 44 0.37 14.74 8.92
C LEU A 44 0.35 15.32 7.51
N ARG A 45 1.34 14.94 6.70
CA ARG A 45 1.33 15.24 5.27
C ARG A 45 0.13 14.56 4.58
N GLY A 46 -0.46 15.23 3.59
CA GLY A 46 -1.63 14.75 2.86
C GLY A 46 -1.28 14.10 1.52
N LEU A 47 -2.07 13.10 1.13
CA LEU A 47 -1.95 12.44 -0.17
C LEU A 47 -2.20 13.40 -1.34
N GLY A 48 -2.98 14.46 -1.13
CA GLY A 48 -3.18 15.52 -2.13
C GLY A 48 -1.87 16.21 -2.53
N ASP A 49 -1.05 16.60 -1.55
CA ASP A 49 0.25 17.22 -1.81
C ASP A 49 1.21 16.24 -2.48
N VAL A 50 1.19 14.98 -2.05
CA VAL A 50 1.99 13.90 -2.68
C VAL A 50 1.55 13.69 -4.13
N ALA A 51 0.25 13.63 -4.40
CA ALA A 51 -0.31 13.49 -5.74
C ALA A 51 0.06 14.65 -6.66
N ALA A 52 -0.05 15.89 -6.18
CA ALA A 52 0.37 17.06 -6.92
C ALA A 52 1.86 17.00 -7.27
N ALA A 53 2.72 16.70 -6.28
CA ALA A 53 4.16 16.58 -6.49
C ALA A 53 4.54 15.45 -7.46
N MET A 54 3.83 14.31 -7.42
CA MET A 54 4.01 13.23 -8.39
C MET A 54 3.68 13.71 -9.81
N LEU A 55 2.51 14.33 -10.00
CA LEU A 55 2.04 14.80 -11.31
C LEU A 55 2.97 15.84 -11.94
N GLU A 56 3.58 16.72 -11.14
CA GLU A 56 4.59 17.68 -11.60
C GLU A 56 5.85 17.01 -12.15
N GLN A 57 6.25 15.85 -11.62
CA GLN A 57 7.45 15.12 -12.02
C GLN A 57 7.24 14.26 -13.28
N VAL A 58 6.00 13.88 -13.59
CA VAL A 58 5.66 12.98 -14.72
C VAL A 58 6.26 13.41 -16.05
N PRO A 59 6.19 14.67 -16.49
CA PRO A 59 6.74 15.06 -17.80
C PRO A 59 8.24 14.76 -17.93
N GLN A 60 9.01 15.00 -16.86
CA GLN A 60 10.44 14.73 -16.84
C GLN A 60 10.73 13.23 -16.82
N ALA A 61 10.05 12.46 -15.95
CA ALA A 61 10.23 11.01 -15.87
C ALA A 61 9.89 10.32 -17.20
N VAL A 62 8.79 10.72 -17.85
CA VAL A 62 8.41 10.23 -19.18
C VAL A 62 9.49 10.52 -20.23
N ALA A 63 10.16 11.67 -20.17
CA ALA A 63 11.21 12.04 -21.11
C ALA A 63 12.50 11.21 -20.93
N GLN A 64 12.72 10.64 -19.74
CA GLN A 64 13.87 9.79 -19.42
C GLN A 64 13.69 8.34 -19.87
N LEU A 65 12.44 7.88 -20.06
CA LEU A 65 12.13 6.53 -20.51
C LEU A 65 12.33 6.37 -22.02
N THR A 66 13.09 5.34 -22.41
CA THR A 66 13.38 5.02 -23.81
C THR A 66 12.28 4.18 -24.47
N ASP A 67 11.66 3.26 -23.75
CA ASP A 67 10.59 2.39 -24.25
C ASP A 67 9.26 3.16 -24.39
N PRO A 68 8.63 3.19 -25.59
CA PRO A 68 7.28 3.71 -25.76
C PRO A 68 6.22 3.08 -24.84
N ALA A 69 6.33 1.79 -24.52
CA ALA A 69 5.38 1.09 -23.66
C ALA A 69 5.46 1.58 -22.22
N ASP A 70 6.66 1.74 -21.66
CA ASP A 70 6.87 2.28 -20.31
C ASP A 70 6.36 3.72 -20.21
N ARG A 71 6.62 4.55 -21.23
CA ARG A 71 6.05 5.91 -21.31
C ARG A 71 4.53 5.90 -21.32
N HIS A 72 3.91 4.92 -21.97
CA HIS A 72 2.45 4.80 -22.00
C HIS A 72 1.90 4.37 -20.63
N LEU A 73 2.54 3.38 -19.98
CA LEU A 73 2.17 2.92 -18.64
C LEU A 73 2.26 4.06 -17.60
N LEU A 74 3.40 4.75 -17.53
CA LEU A 74 3.61 5.85 -16.58
C LEU A 74 2.58 6.97 -16.76
N ARG A 75 2.27 7.34 -18.02
CA ARG A 75 1.21 8.31 -18.32
C ARG A 75 -0.18 7.82 -17.93
N GLY A 76 -0.45 6.52 -18.08
CA GLY A 76 -1.69 5.89 -17.65
C GLY A 76 -1.88 6.01 -16.13
N TRP A 77 -0.84 5.72 -15.35
CA TRP A 77 -0.87 5.88 -13.90
C TRP A 77 -1.06 7.34 -13.48
N ALA A 78 -0.34 8.26 -14.13
CA ALA A 78 -0.51 9.70 -13.92
C ALA A 78 -1.95 10.16 -14.21
N SER A 79 -2.56 9.67 -15.29
CA SER A 79 -3.95 9.98 -15.62
C SER A 79 -4.93 9.46 -14.56
N ALA A 80 -4.68 8.29 -13.98
CA ALA A 80 -5.51 7.75 -12.91
C ALA A 80 -5.43 8.63 -11.64
N VAL A 81 -4.22 9.04 -11.26
CA VAL A 81 -3.99 9.95 -10.12
C VAL A 81 -4.67 11.30 -10.35
N ALA A 82 -4.49 11.90 -11.53
CA ALA A 82 -5.10 13.19 -11.86
C ALA A 82 -6.64 13.16 -11.77
N GLY A 83 -7.26 12.03 -12.10
CA GLY A 83 -8.72 11.86 -11.97
C GLY A 83 -9.23 11.70 -10.54
N LEU A 84 -8.34 11.45 -9.56
CA LEU A 84 -8.69 11.24 -8.15
C LEU A 84 -8.19 12.36 -7.22
N ALA A 85 -7.30 13.22 -7.71
CA ALA A 85 -6.58 14.21 -6.90
C ALA A 85 -7.47 15.24 -6.18
N ASP A 86 -8.68 15.51 -6.71
CA ASP A 86 -9.64 16.45 -6.10
C ASP A 86 -10.24 15.94 -4.77
N ASP A 87 -10.19 14.63 -4.54
CA ASP A 87 -10.63 14.00 -3.30
C ASP A 87 -9.57 12.97 -2.88
N PRO A 88 -8.48 13.37 -2.21
CA PRO A 88 -7.39 12.47 -1.86
C PRO A 88 -7.64 11.66 -0.58
N GLY A 89 -8.80 11.80 0.06
CA GLY A 89 -9.13 11.13 1.32
C GLY A 89 -8.44 11.71 2.55
N ASP A 90 -8.83 11.20 3.73
CA ASP A 90 -8.40 11.72 5.04
C ASP A 90 -8.04 10.62 6.05
N ARG A 91 -7.91 9.36 5.61
CA ARG A 91 -7.66 8.22 6.51
C ARG A 91 -6.20 8.14 6.91
N LEU A 92 -5.95 7.58 8.10
CA LEU A 92 -4.59 7.30 8.56
C LEU A 92 -4.01 6.11 7.77
N LEU A 93 -3.02 6.40 6.95
CA LEU A 93 -2.28 5.42 6.17
C LEU A 93 -1.00 5.00 6.91
N HIS A 94 -0.60 3.74 6.71
CA HIS A 94 0.68 3.21 7.15
C HIS A 94 1.81 3.53 6.18
N TRP A 95 1.49 3.67 4.89
CA TRP A 95 2.40 3.87 3.74
C TRP A 95 3.28 2.68 3.36
N ASP A 96 3.68 1.85 4.32
CA ASP A 96 4.59 0.72 4.10
C ASP A 96 4.14 -0.58 4.78
N LEU A 97 2.83 -0.87 4.75
CA LEU A 97 2.30 -2.07 5.39
C LEU A 97 2.44 -3.30 4.47
N HIS A 98 3.50 -4.07 4.70
CA HIS A 98 3.76 -5.35 4.04
C HIS A 98 4.05 -6.46 5.07
N TYR A 99 4.21 -7.71 4.63
CA TYR A 99 4.35 -8.86 5.53
C TYR A 99 5.52 -8.78 6.52
N ASP A 100 6.62 -8.10 6.17
CA ASP A 100 7.77 -7.98 7.07
C ASP A 100 7.60 -6.88 8.13
N ASN A 101 6.71 -5.90 7.86
CA ASN A 101 6.29 -4.87 8.81
C ASN A 101 5.13 -5.31 9.70
N VAL A 102 4.88 -6.63 9.77
CA VAL A 102 3.93 -7.23 10.71
C VAL A 102 4.64 -8.31 11.51
N LEU A 103 4.75 -8.13 12.83
CA LEU A 103 5.47 -9.02 13.74
C LEU A 103 4.54 -9.70 14.73
N ALA A 104 4.90 -10.92 15.13
CA ALA A 104 4.18 -11.63 16.17
C ALA A 104 4.33 -10.95 17.54
N ALA A 105 3.23 -10.91 18.30
CA ALA A 105 3.18 -10.28 19.62
C ALA A 105 2.37 -11.10 20.62
N GLN A 106 2.33 -10.66 21.88
CA GLN A 106 1.61 -11.35 22.96
C GLN A 106 0.21 -10.77 23.22
N ARG A 107 0.08 -9.44 23.23
CA ARG A 107 -1.20 -8.76 23.48
C ARG A 107 -2.21 -9.07 22.38
N GLU A 108 -1.73 -9.11 21.15
CA GLU A 108 -2.45 -9.57 19.97
C GLU A 108 -1.51 -10.49 19.18
N PRO A 109 -2.00 -11.45 18.38
CA PRO A 109 -1.14 -12.37 17.66
C PRO A 109 -0.16 -11.68 16.70
N TRP A 110 -0.56 -10.55 16.12
CA TRP A 110 0.19 -9.81 15.09
C TRP A 110 0.01 -8.30 15.28
N LEU A 111 1.09 -7.54 15.13
CA LEU A 111 1.10 -6.08 15.20
C LEU A 111 1.87 -5.48 14.03
N ALA A 112 1.35 -4.38 13.49
CA ALA A 112 2.05 -3.58 12.48
C ALA A 112 3.13 -2.71 13.14
N ILE A 113 4.25 -2.51 12.44
CA ILE A 113 5.40 -1.72 12.88
C ILE A 113 5.90 -0.81 11.77
N ASP A 114 6.73 0.16 12.16
CA ASP A 114 7.44 1.07 11.25
C ASP A 114 6.53 1.87 10.28
N PRO A 115 5.48 2.56 10.79
CA PRO A 115 4.64 3.37 9.92
C PRO A 115 5.36 4.63 9.43
N GLU A 116 5.11 5.00 8.18
CA GLU A 116 5.45 6.30 7.60
C GLU A 116 4.17 7.12 7.34
N PRO A 117 3.52 7.63 8.40
CA PRO A 117 2.10 8.00 8.33
C PRO A 117 1.80 9.13 7.34
N LEU A 118 0.70 8.96 6.61
CA LEU A 118 0.12 9.92 5.67
C LEU A 118 -1.39 10.02 5.90
N ALA A 119 -1.97 11.19 5.66
CA ALA A 119 -3.42 11.34 5.52
C ALA A 119 -3.83 11.10 4.07
N GLY A 120 -4.72 10.14 3.78
CA GLY A 120 -5.14 9.91 2.41
C GLY A 120 -6.15 8.79 2.20
N ASP A 121 -6.29 8.40 0.93
CA ASP A 121 -7.16 7.30 0.50
C ASP A 121 -6.50 5.94 0.75
N PRO A 122 -7.19 4.99 1.41
CA PRO A 122 -6.65 3.65 1.68
C PRO A 122 -6.18 2.87 0.45
N GLY A 123 -6.73 3.17 -0.73
CA GLY A 123 -6.33 2.55 -1.99
C GLY A 123 -4.85 2.74 -2.34
N PHE A 124 -4.22 3.81 -1.82
CA PHE A 124 -2.82 4.11 -2.05
C PHE A 124 -1.88 3.15 -1.30
N ASP A 125 -2.32 2.68 -0.13
CA ASP A 125 -1.56 1.78 0.74
C ASP A 125 -1.68 0.29 0.37
N LEU A 126 -2.41 -0.05 -0.69
CA LEU A 126 -2.62 -1.44 -1.07
C LEU A 126 -1.37 -2.07 -1.71
N TRP A 127 -0.57 -1.31 -2.45
CA TRP A 127 0.56 -1.88 -3.20
C TRP A 127 1.61 -2.59 -2.32
N PRO A 128 2.09 -2.04 -1.19
CA PRO A 128 3.03 -2.76 -0.30
C PRO A 128 2.51 -4.14 0.14
N ALA A 129 1.21 -4.26 0.39
CA ALA A 129 0.58 -5.56 0.70
C ALA A 129 0.54 -6.48 -0.52
N LEU A 130 0.16 -5.96 -1.70
CA LEU A 130 0.09 -6.72 -2.95
C LEU A 130 1.46 -7.27 -3.38
N ASP A 131 2.54 -6.54 -3.08
CA ASP A 131 3.92 -6.88 -3.44
C ASP A 131 4.60 -7.83 -2.43
N SER A 132 3.95 -8.12 -1.31
CA SER A 132 4.51 -8.98 -0.27
C SER A 132 4.83 -10.39 -0.78
N ARG A 133 6.06 -10.88 -0.52
CA ARG A 133 6.53 -12.22 -0.97
C ARG A 133 6.31 -12.48 -2.47
N TRP A 134 6.60 -11.48 -3.30
CA TRP A 134 6.38 -11.57 -4.74
C TRP A 134 6.99 -12.82 -5.38
N ASP A 135 8.28 -13.08 -5.17
CA ASP A 135 8.95 -14.22 -5.79
C ASP A 135 8.43 -15.57 -5.27
N ASP A 136 8.23 -15.69 -3.95
CA ASP A 136 7.83 -16.95 -3.30
C ASP A 136 6.40 -17.37 -3.58
N VAL A 137 5.50 -16.41 -3.82
CA VAL A 137 4.07 -16.68 -4.00
C VAL A 137 3.62 -16.34 -5.40
N VAL A 138 3.87 -15.10 -5.85
CA VAL A 138 3.33 -14.57 -7.10
C VAL A 138 4.03 -15.18 -8.31
N VAL A 139 5.38 -15.25 -8.28
CA VAL A 139 6.17 -15.86 -9.37
C VAL A 139 6.11 -17.39 -9.30
N ALA A 140 6.30 -17.98 -8.12
CA ALA A 140 6.34 -19.44 -7.96
C ALA A 140 5.05 -20.16 -8.40
N GLN A 141 3.88 -19.52 -8.26
CA GLN A 141 2.60 -20.09 -8.69
C GLN A 141 2.36 -20.01 -10.21
N GLY A 142 3.16 -19.23 -10.95
CA GLY A 142 3.07 -19.11 -12.41
C GLY A 142 1.83 -18.36 -12.93
N GLU A 143 1.01 -17.79 -12.05
CA GLU A 143 -0.22 -17.07 -12.39
C GLU A 143 -0.32 -15.72 -11.66
N PRO A 144 0.62 -14.78 -11.90
CA PRO A 144 0.76 -13.56 -11.12
C PRO A 144 -0.51 -12.71 -11.09
N LEU A 145 -1.23 -12.62 -12.22
CA LEU A 145 -2.47 -11.86 -12.31
C LEU A 145 -3.59 -12.45 -11.44
N ARG A 146 -3.64 -13.78 -11.26
CA ARG A 146 -4.64 -14.43 -10.42
C ARG A 146 -4.36 -14.13 -8.95
N VAL A 147 -3.10 -14.21 -8.53
CA VAL A 147 -2.67 -13.93 -7.14
C VAL A 147 -2.91 -12.47 -6.78
N VAL A 148 -2.46 -11.53 -7.61
CA VAL A 148 -2.66 -10.09 -7.35
C VAL A 148 -4.14 -9.74 -7.28
N ARG A 149 -4.97 -10.29 -8.18
CA ARG A 149 -6.43 -10.09 -8.12
C ARG A 149 -7.03 -10.64 -6.83
N ARG A 150 -6.64 -11.85 -6.43
CA ARG A 150 -7.12 -12.46 -5.18
C ARG A 150 -6.77 -11.60 -3.96
N ARG A 151 -5.52 -11.14 -3.85
CA ARG A 151 -5.08 -10.25 -2.77
C ARG A 151 -5.82 -8.92 -2.79
N PHE A 152 -5.99 -8.32 -3.97
CA PHE A 152 -6.76 -7.08 -4.13
C PHE A 152 -8.23 -7.25 -3.72
N ASP A 153 -8.84 -8.40 -4.03
CA ASP A 153 -10.19 -8.73 -3.60
C ASP A 153 -10.29 -8.81 -2.07
N LEU A 154 -9.38 -9.55 -1.43
CA LEU A 154 -9.34 -9.67 0.04
C LEU A 154 -9.16 -8.32 0.72
N LEU A 155 -8.25 -7.48 0.23
CA LEU A 155 -8.00 -6.14 0.77
C LEU A 155 -9.21 -5.23 0.60
N THR A 156 -9.75 -5.13 -0.62
CA THR A 156 -10.88 -4.23 -0.88
C THR A 156 -12.15 -4.66 -0.15
N GLU A 157 -12.39 -5.96 0.02
CA GLU A 157 -13.49 -6.50 0.81
C GLU A 157 -13.32 -6.16 2.31
N ALA A 158 -12.15 -6.46 2.89
CA ALA A 158 -11.90 -6.22 4.31
C ALA A 158 -11.93 -4.73 4.69
N LEU A 159 -11.48 -3.85 3.80
CA LEU A 159 -11.47 -2.40 4.02
C LEU A 159 -12.77 -1.72 3.57
N GLY A 160 -13.67 -2.43 2.88
CA GLY A 160 -14.92 -1.87 2.36
C GLY A 160 -14.72 -0.79 1.30
N LEU A 161 -13.71 -0.93 0.44
CA LEU A 161 -13.34 0.09 -0.55
C LEU A 161 -14.14 -0.03 -1.85
N ASP A 162 -14.42 1.11 -2.50
CA ASP A 162 -14.79 1.11 -3.90
C ASP A 162 -13.62 0.60 -4.75
N ARG A 163 -13.87 -0.46 -5.52
CA ARG A 163 -12.80 -1.17 -6.23
C ARG A 163 -12.15 -0.36 -7.34
N ALA A 164 -12.93 0.47 -8.04
CA ALA A 164 -12.40 1.28 -9.14
C ALA A 164 -11.49 2.38 -8.58
N ARG A 165 -11.93 3.03 -7.52
CA ARG A 165 -11.16 4.03 -6.79
C ARG A 165 -9.91 3.44 -6.15
N ALA A 166 -10.03 2.30 -5.49
CA ALA A 166 -8.89 1.60 -4.89
C ALA A 166 -7.83 1.26 -5.95
N ALA A 167 -8.26 0.72 -7.11
CA ALA A 167 -7.34 0.44 -8.21
C ALA A 167 -6.63 1.70 -8.70
N GLY A 168 -7.35 2.82 -8.87
CA GLY A 168 -6.75 4.09 -9.29
C GLY A 168 -5.68 4.60 -8.33
N TRP A 169 -5.93 4.55 -7.01
CA TRP A 169 -4.92 4.92 -6.02
C TRP A 169 -3.77 3.92 -5.89
N THR A 170 -4.01 2.62 -6.12
CA THR A 170 -2.94 1.62 -6.21
C THR A 170 -2.01 1.92 -7.40
N LEU A 171 -2.56 2.34 -8.55
CA LEU A 171 -1.75 2.85 -9.66
C LEU A 171 -0.98 4.12 -9.28
N GLY A 172 -1.55 4.97 -8.42
CA GLY A 172 -0.85 6.12 -7.85
C GLY A 172 0.38 5.73 -7.04
N ARG A 173 0.32 4.64 -6.26
CA ARG A 173 1.50 4.13 -5.55
C ARG A 173 2.54 3.52 -6.50
N LEU A 174 2.10 2.86 -7.56
CA LEU A 174 3.01 2.41 -8.62
C LEU A 174 3.69 3.58 -9.34
N LEU A 175 2.96 4.67 -9.59
CA LEU A 175 3.53 5.91 -10.11
C LEU A 175 4.61 6.44 -9.17
N GLN A 176 4.32 6.53 -7.88
CA GLN A 176 5.30 6.98 -6.88
C GLN A 176 6.59 6.16 -6.93
N ASN A 177 6.48 4.83 -7.01
CA ASN A 177 7.65 3.95 -7.03
C ASN A 177 8.48 4.07 -8.32
N ALA A 178 7.90 4.63 -9.39
CA ALA A 178 8.53 4.79 -10.70
C ALA A 178 9.09 6.19 -10.96
N LEU A 179 8.83 7.17 -10.08
CA LEU A 179 9.38 8.52 -10.11
C LEU A 179 10.66 8.59 -9.27
#